data_AF-A0A815S681-F1
#
_entry.id   AF-A0A815S681-F1
#
_cell.length_a   1.000
_cell.length_b   1.000
_cell.length_c   1.000
_cell.angle_alpha   90.00
_cell.angle_beta   90.00
_cell.angle_gamma   90.00
#
_symmetry.space_group_name_H-M   'P 1'
#
loop_
_entity.id
_entity.type
_entity.pdbx_description
1 polymer ?
#
loop_
_entity_poly.entity_id
_entity_poly.type
_entity_poly.pdbx_seq_one_letter_code
_entity_poly.pdbx_strand_id
1 'polypeptide(L)'
;MMNNIQKVPTTILNAINGENLSSDTVIYYKEDQGWVYKRCDIDLIDQTRARRTNLNDDIRPLESLGPFGTQPTNVSIAILLGTDMYQTKFDQGLSELAQYDDIECVGQHAPLTPVTLQGAARDVAHIPHDATHFCWVYPPAGLTQLGDRAKKKIDKKVAKGDLSYTFLAFGGFVYFRVDGYNYTMLQANALVKADNGLTFHGPFKWRSVYTAHLDKQGRFQNVTVSSILDSGIKYYCFINPYEKLQSSVDGYPDWTPAKNGAFVYLYESPAKSHPYDRYFTIADAPITDHIGTQVMPFSLVRRSQSLRSSLPLLQNSVTDKQSASSLPSSNADKDRFKCLICFDRTIQCILIP
;
A
#
# COMPACT_ATOMS: atom_id res chain seq x y z
N MET A 1 -26.88 12.06 29.41
CA MET A 1 -25.54 12.52 28.97
C MET A 1 -24.86 11.33 28.30
N MET A 2 -24.55 11.45 27.01
CA MET A 2 -23.92 10.38 26.23
C MET A 2 -22.46 10.22 26.68
N ASN A 3 -22.05 8.99 26.99
CA ASN A 3 -20.67 8.65 27.31
C ASN A 3 -19.80 8.83 26.06
N ASN A 4 -19.03 9.91 26.01
CA ASN A 4 -17.98 10.10 25.03
C ASN A 4 -16.79 9.21 25.42
N ILE A 5 -16.78 7.97 24.93
CA ILE A 5 -15.57 7.15 24.92
C ILE A 5 -14.63 7.76 23.88
N GLN A 6 -13.71 8.63 24.32
CA GLN A 6 -12.64 9.14 23.46
C GLN A 6 -11.72 7.97 23.05
N LYS A 7 -11.53 7.80 21.74
CA LYS A 7 -10.69 6.76 21.16
C LYS A 7 -9.21 7.05 21.47
N VAL A 8 -8.46 6.02 21.82
CA VAL A 8 -7.00 6.11 21.97
C VAL A 8 -6.40 6.48 20.60
N PRO A 9 -5.45 7.43 20.52
CA PRO A 9 -4.73 7.72 19.29
C PRO A 9 -4.08 6.46 18.68
N THR A 10 -4.28 6.22 17.38
CA THR A 10 -3.74 5.06 16.65
C THR A 10 -2.22 4.91 16.77
N THR A 11 -1.50 6.03 16.93
CA THR A 11 -0.06 6.09 17.13
C THR A 11 0.41 5.36 18.39
N ILE A 12 -0.36 5.44 19.48
CA ILE A 12 -0.08 4.74 20.74
C ILE A 12 -0.31 3.23 20.57
N LEU A 13 -1.40 2.83 19.91
CA LEU A 13 -1.68 1.42 19.61
C LEU A 13 -0.61 0.77 18.72
N ASN A 14 -0.03 1.54 17.80
CA ASN A 14 1.05 1.05 16.95
C ASN A 14 2.37 0.89 17.71
N ALA A 15 2.69 1.81 18.62
CA ALA A 15 3.92 1.77 19.40
C ALA A 15 3.93 0.68 20.49
N ILE A 16 2.76 0.17 20.88
CA ILE A 16 2.58 -0.98 21.79
C ILE A 16 2.79 -2.33 21.09
N ASN A 17 2.82 -2.37 19.76
CA ASN A 17 3.05 -3.63 19.02
C ASN A 17 4.49 -4.12 19.21
N GLY A 18 4.67 -5.00 20.20
CA GLY A 18 5.95 -5.65 20.51
C GLY A 18 6.11 -5.99 22.00
N GLU A 19 5.36 -5.33 22.87
CA GLU A 19 5.46 -5.49 24.32
C GLU A 19 4.35 -6.42 24.88
N ASN A 20 4.72 -7.25 25.86
CA ASN A 20 3.77 -8.02 26.66
C ASN A 20 3.18 -7.10 27.75
N LEU A 21 2.08 -6.43 27.42
CA LEU A 21 1.33 -5.62 28.39
C LEU A 21 0.45 -6.51 29.27
N SER A 22 0.40 -6.22 30.57
CA SER A 22 -0.59 -6.80 31.47
C SER A 22 -1.88 -5.96 31.47
N SER A 23 -2.99 -6.53 31.93
CA SER A 23 -4.29 -5.86 32.14
C SER A 23 -4.23 -4.63 33.06
N ASP A 24 -3.14 -4.50 33.83
CA ASP A 24 -2.92 -3.39 34.76
C ASP A 24 -2.04 -2.29 34.18
N THR A 25 -1.62 -2.42 32.91
CA THR A 25 -0.83 -1.38 32.25
C THR A 25 -1.67 -0.11 32.09
N VAL A 26 -1.18 1.00 32.61
CA VAL A 26 -1.75 2.33 32.40
C VAL A 26 -0.85 3.09 31.44
N ILE A 27 -1.43 3.61 30.37
CA ILE A 27 -0.71 4.39 29.37
C ILE A 27 -0.96 5.87 29.64
N TYR A 28 0.13 6.62 29.79
CA TYR A 28 0.09 8.08 29.89
C TYR A 28 0.51 8.69 28.56
N TYR A 29 -0.24 9.66 28.07
CA TYR A 29 0.10 10.44 26.88
C TYR A 29 -0.28 11.91 27.07
N LYS A 30 0.44 12.79 26.39
CA LYS A 30 0.25 14.24 26.49
C LYS A 30 -0.66 14.71 25.37
N GLU A 31 -1.76 15.37 25.72
CA GLU A 31 -2.61 16.13 24.81
C GLU A 31 -2.32 17.63 24.97
N ASP A 32 -2.89 18.46 24.08
CA ASP A 32 -2.68 19.91 24.06
C ASP A 32 -3.05 20.59 25.40
N GLN A 33 -3.92 19.97 26.21
CA GLN A 33 -4.38 20.49 27.50
C GLN A 33 -3.79 19.79 28.73
N GLY A 34 -2.86 18.84 28.56
CA GLY A 34 -2.18 18.19 29.68
C GLY A 34 -1.97 16.69 29.50
N TRP A 35 -1.53 16.03 30.58
CA TRP A 35 -1.35 14.58 30.59
C TRP A 35 -2.68 13.87 30.81
N VAL A 36 -2.98 12.92 29.93
CA VAL A 36 -4.14 12.03 30.02
C VAL A 36 -3.63 10.61 30.23
N TYR A 37 -4.32 9.84 31.08
CA TYR A 37 -4.04 8.43 31.23
C TYR A 37 -5.23 7.60 30.79
N LYS A 38 -4.94 6.41 30.26
CA LYS A 38 -5.97 5.42 29.97
C LYS A 38 -5.49 4.04 30.37
N ARG A 39 -6.33 3.32 31.09
CA ARG A 39 -6.08 1.91 31.38
C ARG A 39 -6.16 1.14 30.06
N CYS A 40 -5.17 0.28 29.83
CA CYS A 40 -5.13 -0.53 28.63
C CYS A 40 -6.28 -1.54 28.67
N ASP A 41 -7.17 -1.48 27.69
CA ASP A 41 -8.20 -2.49 27.51
C ASP A 41 -7.56 -3.67 26.79
N ILE A 42 -7.17 -4.68 27.57
CA ILE A 42 -6.47 -5.86 27.04
C ILE A 42 -7.36 -6.63 26.07
N ASP A 43 -8.67 -6.65 26.30
CA ASP A 43 -9.63 -7.28 25.39
C ASP A 43 -9.65 -6.57 24.04
N LEU A 44 -9.53 -5.24 24.01
CA LEU A 44 -9.44 -4.48 22.76
C LEU A 44 -8.11 -4.74 22.02
N ILE A 45 -6.99 -4.87 22.74
CA ILE A 45 -5.69 -5.23 22.16
C ILE A 45 -5.74 -6.65 21.62
N ASP A 46 -6.26 -7.59 22.38
CA ASP A 46 -6.35 -9.00 21.99
C ASP A 46 -7.36 -9.18 20.86
N GLN A 47 -8.46 -8.43 20.81
CA GLN A 47 -9.35 -8.38 19.64
C GLN A 47 -8.65 -7.80 18.40
N THR A 48 -7.77 -6.81 18.57
CA THR A 48 -6.99 -6.23 17.47
C THR A 48 -5.90 -7.19 16.98
N ARG A 49 -5.24 -7.90 17.90
CA ARG A 49 -4.26 -8.96 17.61
C ARG A 49 -4.92 -10.17 16.96
N ALA A 50 -6.04 -10.66 17.50
CA ALA A 50 -6.84 -11.76 16.96
C ALA A 50 -7.38 -11.45 15.56
N ARG A 51 -7.83 -10.20 15.31
CA ARG A 51 -8.18 -9.75 13.96
C ARG A 51 -6.98 -9.76 13.01
N ARG A 52 -5.76 -9.51 13.48
CA ARG A 52 -4.52 -9.58 12.68
C ARG A 52 -4.01 -11.01 12.46
N THR A 53 -4.12 -11.90 13.45
CA THR A 53 -3.73 -13.31 13.26
C THR A 53 -4.71 -14.04 12.34
N ASN A 54 -6.01 -13.75 12.43
CA ASN A 54 -7.01 -14.31 11.51
C ASN A 54 -6.88 -13.78 10.07
N LEU A 55 -6.22 -12.62 9.87
CA LEU A 55 -5.92 -12.10 8.52
C LEU A 55 -4.93 -12.98 7.76
N ASN A 56 -4.10 -13.78 8.44
CA ASN A 56 -3.17 -14.69 7.75
C ASN A 56 -3.88 -15.91 7.13
N ASP A 57 -5.03 -16.33 7.67
CA ASP A 57 -5.80 -17.46 7.13
C ASP A 57 -6.65 -17.06 5.92
N ASP A 58 -6.86 -15.75 5.71
CA ASP A 58 -7.68 -15.21 4.61
C ASP A 58 -6.86 -14.72 3.41
N ILE A 59 -5.56 -15.03 3.35
CA ILE A 59 -4.72 -14.64 2.20
C ILE A 59 -5.21 -15.38 0.95
N ARG A 60 -5.82 -14.63 0.02
CA ARG A 60 -6.25 -15.14 -1.27
C ARG A 60 -5.18 -14.83 -2.33
N PRO A 61 -4.80 -15.82 -3.15
CA PRO A 61 -3.92 -15.55 -4.28
C PRO A 61 -4.60 -14.55 -5.22
N LEU A 62 -3.83 -13.62 -5.77
CA LEU A 62 -4.32 -12.71 -6.80
C LEU A 62 -4.64 -13.50 -8.06
N GLU A 63 -5.92 -13.67 -8.36
CA GLU A 63 -6.41 -14.53 -9.44
C GLU A 63 -6.48 -13.83 -10.79
N SER A 64 -6.50 -12.51 -10.83
CA SER A 64 -6.50 -11.75 -12.07
C SER A 64 -5.97 -10.34 -11.85
N LEU A 65 -5.42 -9.79 -12.93
CA LEU A 65 -5.12 -8.38 -13.03
C LEU A 65 -6.04 -7.86 -14.13
N GLY A 66 -7.07 -7.11 -13.73
CA GLY A 66 -8.12 -6.66 -14.65
C GLY A 66 -7.57 -5.84 -15.81
N PRO A 67 -8.36 -5.63 -16.88
CA PRO A 67 -7.96 -4.67 -17.89
C PRO A 67 -7.74 -3.31 -17.22
N PHE A 68 -6.60 -2.70 -17.48
CA PHE A 68 -6.31 -1.34 -17.05
C PHE A 68 -6.34 -0.44 -18.26
N GLY A 69 -7.23 0.54 -18.23
CA GLY A 69 -7.05 1.69 -19.09
C GLY A 69 -5.82 2.46 -18.62
N THR A 70 -5.26 3.25 -19.52
CA THR A 70 -4.23 4.23 -19.19
C THR A 70 -4.76 5.58 -19.64
N GLN A 71 -4.69 6.61 -18.79
CA GLN A 71 -5.16 7.95 -19.18
C GLN A 71 -4.08 8.99 -18.92
N PRO A 72 -3.91 9.97 -19.83
CA PRO A 72 -3.01 11.09 -19.61
C PRO A 72 -3.32 11.80 -18.30
N THR A 73 -2.28 12.14 -17.54
CA THR A 73 -2.39 12.89 -16.29
C THR A 73 -1.51 14.13 -16.33
N ASN A 74 -1.85 15.13 -15.52
CA ASN A 74 -1.14 16.41 -15.46
C ASN A 74 -0.01 16.42 -14.43
N VAL A 75 0.45 15.25 -13.97
CA VAL A 75 1.54 15.18 -12.98
C VAL A 75 2.85 15.63 -13.63
N SER A 76 3.45 16.68 -13.07
CA SER A 76 4.75 17.20 -13.48
C SER A 76 5.88 16.29 -12.98
N ILE A 77 6.54 15.56 -13.89
CA ILE A 77 7.63 14.63 -13.58
C ILE A 77 8.92 15.07 -14.27
N ALA A 78 10.02 15.03 -13.53
CA ALA A 78 11.38 15.21 -14.03
C ALA A 78 12.19 13.94 -13.76
N ILE A 79 12.52 13.18 -14.81
CA ILE A 79 13.41 12.02 -14.70
C ILE A 79 14.86 12.49 -14.56
N LEU A 80 15.59 11.92 -13.61
CA LEU A 80 17.01 12.21 -13.41
C LEU A 80 17.84 11.24 -14.25
N LEU A 81 18.17 11.64 -15.48
CA LEU A 81 18.91 10.81 -16.44
C LEU A 81 20.20 10.25 -15.84
N GLY A 82 20.47 8.97 -16.10
CA GLY A 82 21.63 8.24 -15.55
C GLY A 82 21.40 7.67 -14.15
N THR A 83 20.24 7.92 -13.55
CA THR A 83 19.79 7.29 -12.30
C THR A 83 18.49 6.54 -12.52
N ASP A 84 18.03 5.84 -11.50
CA ASP A 84 16.72 5.19 -11.40
C ASP A 84 15.68 6.08 -10.68
N MET A 85 15.97 7.37 -10.52
CA MET A 85 15.18 8.30 -9.72
C MET A 85 14.46 9.35 -10.57
N TYR A 86 13.33 9.82 -10.06
CA TYR A 86 12.60 10.97 -10.61
C TYR A 86 12.20 11.93 -9.50
N GLN A 87 11.93 13.18 -9.89
CA GLN A 87 11.31 14.18 -9.04
C GLN A 87 9.93 14.54 -9.60
N THR A 88 8.95 14.73 -8.73
CA THR A 88 7.61 15.24 -9.08
C THR A 88 7.34 16.57 -8.38
N LYS A 89 6.49 17.41 -8.96
CA LYS A 89 6.01 18.61 -8.29
C LYS A 89 4.58 18.39 -7.83
N PHE A 90 4.30 18.65 -6.55
CA PHE A 90 2.93 18.71 -6.03
C PHE A 90 2.29 20.06 -6.39
N ASP A 91 2.01 20.24 -7.68
CA ASP A 91 1.37 21.42 -8.24
C ASP A 91 -0.17 21.30 -8.19
N GLN A 92 -0.86 22.01 -9.08
CA GLN A 92 -2.32 22.17 -9.08
C GLN A 92 -3.01 20.80 -9.18
N GLY A 93 -3.55 20.33 -8.05
CA GLY A 93 -4.21 19.03 -7.91
C GLY A 93 -3.63 18.21 -6.76
N LEU A 94 -2.34 18.39 -6.45
CA LEU A 94 -1.61 17.64 -5.41
C LEU A 94 -1.08 18.52 -4.28
N SER A 95 -1.26 19.85 -4.34
CA SER A 95 -0.82 20.80 -3.31
C SER A 95 -1.27 20.43 -1.89
N GLU A 96 -2.43 19.78 -1.75
CA GLU A 96 -2.93 19.29 -0.46
C GLU A 96 -2.10 18.14 0.14
N LEU A 97 -1.19 17.54 -0.63
CA LEU A 97 -0.23 16.54 -0.15
C LEU A 97 1.05 17.19 0.37
N ALA A 98 1.39 18.40 -0.08
CA ALA A 98 2.57 19.13 0.38
C ALA A 98 2.52 19.52 1.86
N GLN A 99 1.35 19.42 2.51
CA GLN A 99 1.19 19.61 3.94
C GLN A 99 1.67 18.41 4.79
N TYR A 100 2.00 17.28 4.16
CA TYR A 100 2.49 16.09 4.85
C TYR A 100 4.01 16.04 4.73
N ASP A 101 4.70 16.27 5.84
CA ASP A 101 6.17 16.30 5.90
C ASP A 101 6.82 14.97 5.49
N ASP A 102 6.07 13.87 5.56
CA ASP A 102 6.58 12.53 5.30
C ASP A 102 6.58 12.14 3.81
N ILE A 103 5.99 12.94 2.90
CA ILE A 103 5.96 12.60 1.46
C ILE A 103 7.12 13.27 0.74
N GLU A 104 8.01 12.46 0.19
CA GLU A 104 9.06 12.96 -0.67
C GLU A 104 8.50 13.24 -2.07
N CYS A 105 8.93 14.35 -2.66
CA CYS A 105 8.68 14.66 -4.08
C CYS A 105 9.58 13.85 -5.01
N VAL A 106 10.09 12.70 -4.56
CA VAL A 106 11.09 11.89 -5.25
C VAL A 106 10.65 10.42 -5.20
N GLY A 107 10.91 9.70 -6.28
CA GLY A 107 10.63 8.26 -6.34
C GLY A 107 11.53 7.56 -7.33
N GLN A 108 11.29 6.27 -7.54
CA GLN A 108 12.03 5.44 -8.47
C GLN A 108 11.26 5.18 -9.77
N HIS A 109 11.98 4.84 -10.84
CA HIS A 109 11.40 4.36 -12.08
C HIS A 109 12.15 3.13 -12.60
N ALA A 110 11.45 2.29 -13.37
CA ALA A 110 12.06 1.21 -14.11
C ALA A 110 13.01 1.77 -15.20
N PRO A 111 13.98 0.98 -15.69
CA PRO A 111 14.86 1.41 -16.78
C PRO A 111 14.08 1.86 -18.01
N LEU A 112 14.54 2.94 -18.64
CA LEU A 112 13.96 3.45 -19.88
C LEU A 112 14.04 2.39 -21.00
N THR A 113 12.91 2.08 -21.62
CA THR A 113 12.78 0.97 -22.58
C THR A 113 12.05 1.42 -23.84
N PRO A 114 12.39 0.91 -25.03
CA PRO A 114 11.63 1.17 -26.25
C PRO A 114 10.15 0.78 -26.13
N VAL A 115 9.27 1.57 -26.75
CA VAL A 115 7.84 1.23 -26.86
C VAL A 115 7.66 0.02 -27.77
N THR A 116 7.05 -1.05 -27.26
CA THR A 116 6.81 -2.29 -28.02
C THR A 116 5.39 -2.41 -28.57
N LEU A 117 4.41 -1.73 -27.95
CA LEU A 117 3.02 -1.74 -28.42
C LEU A 117 2.87 -0.91 -29.70
N GLN A 118 2.17 -1.45 -30.69
CA GLN A 118 1.96 -0.86 -32.00
C GLN A 118 0.47 -0.87 -32.37
N GLY A 119 0.08 -0.06 -33.37
CA GLY A 119 -1.27 -0.01 -33.92
C GLY A 119 -2.36 0.22 -32.86
N ALA A 120 -3.48 -0.50 -32.96
CA ALA A 120 -4.63 -0.31 -32.07
C ALA A 120 -4.32 -0.49 -30.57
N ALA A 121 -3.38 -1.38 -30.21
CA ALA A 121 -2.98 -1.58 -28.82
C ALA A 121 -2.30 -0.34 -28.23
N ARG A 122 -1.50 0.37 -29.06
CA ARG A 122 -0.87 1.64 -28.70
C ARG A 122 -1.91 2.73 -28.47
N ASP A 123 -2.90 2.82 -29.34
CA ASP A 123 -3.97 3.82 -29.30
C ASP A 123 -4.86 3.62 -28.08
N VAL A 124 -5.26 2.37 -27.81
CA VAL A 124 -6.05 1.99 -26.62
C VAL A 124 -5.28 2.27 -25.32
N ALA A 125 -3.96 2.10 -25.33
CA ALA A 125 -3.10 2.44 -24.20
C ALA A 125 -2.76 3.94 -24.11
N HIS A 126 -3.36 4.78 -24.96
CA HIS A 126 -3.13 6.22 -25.02
C HIS A 126 -1.65 6.59 -25.05
N ILE A 127 -0.84 5.80 -25.77
CA ILE A 127 0.59 6.05 -25.93
C ILE A 127 0.77 7.11 -27.04
N PRO A 128 1.41 8.26 -26.77
CA PRO A 128 1.63 9.29 -27.78
C PRO A 128 2.29 8.73 -29.03
N HIS A 129 1.85 9.09 -30.24
CA HIS A 129 2.36 8.52 -31.50
C HIS A 129 3.87 8.78 -31.74
N ASP A 130 4.41 9.85 -31.19
CA ASP A 130 5.82 10.23 -31.27
C ASP A 130 6.67 9.63 -30.13
N ALA A 131 6.04 8.91 -29.19
CA ALA A 131 6.78 8.17 -28.16
C ALA A 131 7.60 7.04 -28.79
N THR A 132 8.88 7.02 -28.44
CA THR A 132 9.83 5.96 -28.84
C THR A 132 10.25 5.11 -27.66
N HIS A 133 10.21 5.69 -26.45
CA HIS A 133 10.60 5.05 -25.21
C HIS A 133 9.59 5.34 -24.11
N PHE A 134 9.60 4.51 -23.07
CA PHE A 134 8.83 4.72 -21.86
C PHE A 134 9.58 4.17 -20.65
N CYS A 135 9.15 4.59 -19.46
CA CYS A 135 9.46 3.89 -18.22
C CYS A 135 8.21 3.77 -17.36
N TRP A 136 8.20 2.76 -16.49
CA TRP A 136 7.25 2.70 -15.38
C TRP A 136 7.78 3.53 -14.22
N VAL A 137 6.98 4.47 -13.73
CA VAL A 137 7.28 5.30 -12.58
C VAL A 137 6.54 4.72 -11.38
N TYR A 138 7.28 4.43 -10.31
CA TYR A 138 6.70 3.93 -9.06
C TYR A 138 6.19 5.08 -8.19
N PRO A 139 5.26 4.83 -7.25
CA PRO A 139 4.83 5.79 -6.24
C PRO A 139 6.02 6.48 -5.55
N PRO A 140 5.94 7.79 -5.26
CA PRO A 140 6.98 8.47 -4.50
C PRO A 140 7.24 7.83 -3.14
N ALA A 141 8.48 7.98 -2.67
CA ALA A 141 8.84 7.58 -1.31
C ALA A 141 8.01 8.36 -0.28
N GLY A 142 7.81 7.79 0.91
CA GLY A 142 7.01 8.44 1.96
C GLY A 142 5.53 8.05 2.00
N LEU A 143 4.96 7.58 0.88
CA LEU A 143 3.53 7.28 0.80
C LEU A 143 3.08 6.14 1.74
N THR A 144 3.94 5.15 1.99
CA THR A 144 3.60 4.06 2.92
C THR A 144 3.69 4.49 4.38
N GLN A 145 4.47 5.52 4.69
CA GLN A 145 4.64 6.10 6.03
C GLN A 145 3.49 7.03 6.42
N LEU A 146 2.67 7.44 5.46
CA LEU A 146 1.51 8.29 5.72
C LEU A 146 0.56 7.73 6.79
N GLY A 147 0.08 8.62 7.66
CA GLY A 147 -0.98 8.31 8.61
C GLY A 147 -2.32 8.00 7.93
N ASP A 148 -3.18 7.25 8.64
CA ASP A 148 -4.47 6.77 8.12
C ASP A 148 -5.36 7.85 7.49
N ARG A 149 -5.31 9.08 8.04
CA ARG A 149 -6.09 10.21 7.52
C ARG A 149 -5.65 10.59 6.11
N ALA A 150 -4.35 10.63 5.85
CA ALA A 150 -3.79 10.96 4.53
C ALA A 150 -4.07 9.83 3.54
N LYS A 151 -3.84 8.57 3.93
CA LYS A 151 -4.16 7.39 3.12
C LYS A 151 -5.63 7.35 2.69
N LYS A 152 -6.57 7.52 3.64
CA LYS A 152 -8.01 7.59 3.33
C LYS A 152 -8.37 8.71 2.37
N LYS A 153 -7.64 9.83 2.44
CA LYS A 153 -7.86 10.96 1.53
C LYS A 153 -7.40 10.63 0.12
N ILE A 154 -6.23 10.01 -0.03
CA ILE A 154 -5.71 9.49 -1.31
C ILE A 154 -6.70 8.46 -1.87
N ASP A 155 -7.07 7.44 -1.08
CA ASP A 155 -8.03 6.40 -1.49
C ASP A 155 -9.37 7.00 -1.96
N LYS A 156 -9.87 8.04 -1.26
CA LYS A 156 -11.10 8.74 -1.65
C LYS A 156 -10.95 9.50 -2.97
N LYS A 157 -9.79 10.08 -3.25
CA LYS A 157 -9.52 10.79 -4.51
C LYS A 157 -9.36 9.81 -5.67
N VAL A 158 -8.62 8.72 -5.46
CA VAL A 158 -8.51 7.58 -6.39
C VAL A 158 -9.89 7.01 -6.73
N ALA A 159 -10.72 6.74 -5.72
CA ALA A 159 -12.07 6.20 -5.91
C ALA A 159 -13.01 7.16 -6.69
N LYS A 160 -12.70 8.46 -6.70
CA LYS A 160 -13.40 9.47 -7.50
C LYS A 160 -12.84 9.62 -8.93
N GLY A 161 -11.83 8.84 -9.30
CA GLY A 161 -11.21 8.89 -10.62
C GLY A 161 -10.22 10.04 -10.81
N ASP A 162 -9.66 10.60 -9.73
CA ASP A 162 -8.63 11.64 -9.84
C ASP A 162 -7.32 11.02 -10.36
N LEU A 163 -6.95 11.35 -11.61
CA LEU A 163 -5.82 10.74 -12.30
C LEU A 163 -4.47 11.09 -11.68
N SER A 164 -4.32 12.25 -11.05
CA SER A 164 -3.07 12.63 -10.38
C SER A 164 -2.86 11.81 -9.13
N TYR A 165 -3.91 11.67 -8.30
CA TYR A 165 -3.86 10.79 -7.13
C TYR A 165 -3.72 9.32 -7.51
N THR A 166 -4.31 8.90 -8.63
CA THR A 166 -4.18 7.52 -9.12
C THR A 166 -2.76 7.25 -9.58
N PHE A 167 -2.14 8.18 -10.32
CA PHE A 167 -0.72 8.09 -10.68
C PHE A 167 0.18 8.02 -9.44
N LEU A 168 -0.05 8.86 -8.43
CA LEU A 168 0.75 8.81 -7.20
C LEU A 168 0.55 7.50 -6.42
N ALA A 169 -0.68 7.01 -6.37
CA ALA A 169 -1.01 5.82 -5.58
C ALA A 169 -0.44 4.55 -6.22
N PHE A 170 -0.54 4.39 -7.54
CA PHE A 170 -0.13 3.15 -8.22
C PHE A 170 1.21 3.25 -8.94
N GLY A 171 1.65 4.46 -9.25
CA GLY A 171 2.60 4.69 -10.33
C GLY A 171 1.90 4.86 -11.67
N GLY A 172 2.69 4.89 -12.74
CA GLY A 172 2.17 5.01 -14.10
C GLY A 172 3.26 4.97 -15.15
N PHE A 173 2.87 5.11 -16.41
CA PHE A 173 3.81 5.11 -17.53
C PHE A 173 4.19 6.53 -17.90
N VAL A 174 5.48 6.80 -18.11
CA VAL A 174 5.95 8.06 -18.67
C VAL A 174 6.58 7.79 -20.03
N TYR A 175 6.17 8.56 -21.03
CA TYR A 175 6.54 8.38 -22.43
C TYR A 175 7.48 9.47 -22.90
N PHE A 176 8.45 9.07 -23.70
CA PHE A 176 9.52 9.94 -24.20
C PHE A 176 9.69 9.80 -25.70
N ARG A 177 10.04 10.91 -26.32
CA ARG A 177 10.73 10.93 -27.60
C ARG A 177 12.22 11.04 -27.35
N VAL A 178 12.98 10.17 -27.98
CA VAL A 178 14.44 10.13 -27.90
C VAL A 178 15.00 10.46 -29.28
N ASP A 179 15.80 11.51 -29.36
CA ASP A 179 16.49 11.94 -30.58
C ASP A 179 17.99 12.14 -30.27
N GLY A 180 18.80 11.13 -30.61
CA GLY A 180 20.19 11.03 -30.19
C GLY A 180 20.32 10.96 -28.67
N TYR A 181 20.93 11.98 -28.06
CA TYR A 181 21.09 12.10 -26.61
C TYR A 181 20.00 12.94 -25.93
N ASN A 182 19.04 13.46 -26.70
CA ASN A 182 17.97 14.31 -26.18
C ASN A 182 16.75 13.47 -25.80
N TYR A 183 16.27 13.66 -24.58
CA TYR A 183 15.07 13.02 -24.06
C TYR A 183 14.00 14.10 -23.86
N THR A 184 12.89 13.98 -24.57
CA THR A 184 11.73 14.87 -24.38
C THR A 184 10.59 14.06 -23.79
N MET A 185 10.20 14.36 -22.54
CA MET A 185 8.99 13.81 -21.94
C MET A 185 7.78 14.33 -22.72
N LEU A 186 6.93 13.42 -23.15
CA LEU A 186 5.73 13.72 -23.93
C LEU A 186 4.49 13.69 -23.06
N GLN A 187 4.38 12.66 -22.22
CA GLN A 187 3.16 12.39 -21.47
C GLN A 187 3.42 11.47 -20.27
N ALA A 188 2.67 11.66 -19.20
CA ALA A 188 2.52 10.69 -18.12
C ALA A 188 1.10 10.11 -18.16
N ASN A 189 0.97 8.80 -18.02
CA ASN A 189 -0.32 8.10 -17.99
C ASN A 189 -0.52 7.43 -16.63
N ALA A 190 -1.64 7.73 -15.99
CA ALA A 190 -2.14 7.01 -14.83
C ALA A 190 -2.87 5.74 -15.25
N LEU A 191 -2.85 4.71 -14.41
CA LEU A 191 -3.74 3.56 -14.57
C LEU A 191 -5.18 3.98 -14.24
N VAL A 192 -6.16 3.50 -15.00
CA VAL A 192 -7.58 3.71 -14.70
C VAL A 192 -8.34 2.41 -14.82
N LYS A 193 -9.48 2.34 -14.14
CA LYS A 193 -10.46 1.30 -14.42
C LYS A 193 -11.10 1.58 -15.78
N ALA A 194 -11.02 0.60 -16.67
CA ALA A 194 -11.68 0.66 -17.95
C ALA A 194 -12.13 -0.73 -18.39
N ASP A 195 -13.21 -0.79 -19.15
CA ASP A 195 -13.70 -2.05 -19.73
C ASP A 195 -12.79 -2.52 -20.88
N ASN A 196 -12.07 -1.57 -21.49
CA ASN A 196 -11.05 -1.76 -22.52
C ASN A 196 -9.72 -1.13 -22.08
N GLY A 197 -8.59 -1.74 -22.44
CA GLY A 197 -7.28 -1.25 -22.01
C GLY A 197 -6.18 -2.28 -22.18
N LEU A 198 -5.11 -2.12 -21.41
CA LEU A 198 -4.07 -3.12 -21.23
C LEU A 198 -4.69 -4.36 -20.58
N THR A 199 -4.70 -5.46 -21.31
CA THR A 199 -5.09 -6.78 -20.80
C THR A 199 -3.87 -7.56 -20.36
N PHE A 200 -4.04 -8.44 -19.37
CA PHE A 200 -2.95 -9.21 -18.81
C PHE A 200 -3.19 -10.72 -18.94
N HIS A 201 -2.14 -11.47 -19.26
CA HIS A 201 -2.13 -12.92 -19.09
C HIS A 201 -1.62 -13.28 -17.70
N GLY A 202 -2.16 -14.36 -17.14
CA GLY A 202 -1.83 -14.84 -15.80
C GLY A 202 -3.08 -15.27 -15.04
N PRO A 203 -2.96 -15.56 -13.73
CA PRO A 203 -1.76 -15.38 -12.91
C PRO A 203 -0.77 -16.52 -13.14
N PHE A 204 0.51 -16.18 -13.34
CA PHE A 204 1.57 -17.17 -13.44
C PHE A 204 2.36 -17.25 -12.13
N LYS A 205 2.85 -18.44 -11.77
CA LYS A 205 3.70 -18.61 -10.59
C LYS A 205 5.04 -17.89 -10.79
N TRP A 206 5.41 -17.02 -9.86
CA TRP A 206 6.72 -16.38 -9.87
C TRP A 206 7.83 -17.37 -9.48
N ARG A 207 8.98 -17.27 -10.16
CA ARG A 207 10.17 -18.10 -9.90
C ARG A 207 11.15 -17.29 -9.06
N SER A 208 11.23 -17.59 -7.77
CA SER A 208 12.01 -16.80 -6.80
C SER A 208 13.52 -16.75 -7.09
N VAL A 209 14.06 -17.68 -7.89
CA VAL A 209 15.46 -17.65 -8.33
C VAL A 209 15.84 -16.40 -9.14
N TYR A 210 14.85 -15.65 -9.66
CA TYR A 210 15.10 -14.38 -10.38
C TYR A 210 14.83 -13.14 -9.53
N THR A 211 14.34 -13.28 -8.30
CA THR A 211 14.00 -12.14 -7.43
C THR A 211 15.23 -11.28 -7.12
N ALA A 212 16.37 -11.91 -6.81
CA ALA A 212 17.60 -11.21 -6.46
C ALA A 212 18.12 -10.28 -7.58
N HIS A 213 17.88 -10.62 -8.85
CA HIS A 213 18.28 -9.79 -9.98
C HIS A 213 17.54 -8.43 -9.97
N LEU A 214 16.23 -8.45 -9.74
CA LEU A 214 15.39 -7.25 -9.68
C LEU A 214 15.55 -6.50 -8.35
N ASP A 215 15.74 -7.23 -7.25
CA ASP A 215 15.93 -6.65 -5.91
C ASP A 215 17.26 -5.89 -5.80
N LYS A 216 18.33 -6.42 -6.38
CA LYS A 216 19.63 -5.72 -6.48
C LYS A 216 19.53 -4.39 -7.23
N GLN A 217 18.55 -4.25 -8.13
CA GLN A 217 18.25 -3.02 -8.85
C GLN A 217 17.29 -2.10 -8.08
N GLY A 218 16.88 -2.46 -6.86
CA GLY A 218 15.93 -1.67 -6.07
C GLY A 218 14.52 -1.63 -6.65
N ARG A 219 14.14 -2.55 -7.54
CA ARG A 219 12.89 -2.42 -8.31
C ARG A 219 11.63 -2.93 -7.60
N PHE A 220 11.79 -3.65 -6.50
CA PHE A 220 10.65 -4.08 -5.68
C PHE A 220 10.22 -2.94 -4.75
N GLN A 221 9.04 -2.41 -5.01
CA GLN A 221 8.45 -1.32 -4.25
C GLN A 221 7.35 -1.81 -3.33
N ASN A 222 7.21 -1.17 -2.18
CA ASN A 222 6.10 -1.43 -1.29
C ASN A 222 4.76 -1.06 -1.96
N VAL A 223 3.75 -1.89 -1.75
CA VAL A 223 2.39 -1.54 -2.14
C VAL A 223 1.86 -0.46 -1.20
N THR A 224 1.34 0.61 -1.79
CA THR A 224 0.77 1.78 -1.10
C THR A 224 -0.75 1.70 -0.99
N VAL A 225 -1.40 0.93 -1.86
CA VAL A 225 -2.86 0.91 -2.01
C VAL A 225 -3.50 -0.13 -1.10
N SER A 226 -4.42 0.32 -0.26
CA SER A 226 -5.12 -0.47 0.75
C SER A 226 -5.74 -1.76 0.19
N SER A 227 -6.40 -1.70 -0.97
CA SER A 227 -7.07 -2.87 -1.56
C SER A 227 -6.12 -3.99 -2.00
N ILE A 228 -4.91 -3.64 -2.41
CA ILE A 228 -3.87 -4.62 -2.79
C ILE A 228 -3.21 -5.18 -1.53
N LEU A 229 -2.95 -4.32 -0.52
CA LEU A 229 -2.46 -4.72 0.80
C LEU A 229 -3.43 -5.69 1.50
N ASP A 230 -4.73 -5.43 1.41
CA ASP A 230 -5.79 -6.30 1.95
C ASP A 230 -5.78 -7.70 1.34
N SER A 231 -5.18 -7.87 0.16
CA SER A 231 -4.99 -9.18 -0.48
C SER A 231 -3.74 -9.90 0.02
N GLY A 232 -2.96 -9.31 0.94
CA GLY A 232 -1.72 -9.87 1.50
C GLY A 232 -0.46 -9.57 0.69
N ILE A 233 -0.57 -8.85 -0.43
CA ILE A 233 0.57 -8.46 -1.25
C ILE A 233 1.31 -7.31 -0.56
N LYS A 234 2.63 -7.41 -0.46
CA LYS A 234 3.48 -6.42 0.21
C LYS A 234 4.34 -5.63 -0.77
N TYR A 235 4.84 -6.29 -1.81
CA TYR A 235 5.74 -5.69 -2.80
C TYR A 235 5.27 -5.95 -4.22
N TYR A 236 5.66 -5.07 -5.12
CA TYR A 236 5.49 -5.29 -6.54
C TYR A 236 6.63 -4.67 -7.36
N CYS A 237 6.80 -5.16 -8.58
CA CYS A 237 7.81 -4.69 -9.52
C CYS A 237 7.25 -4.73 -10.93
N PHE A 238 7.59 -3.75 -11.76
CA PHE A 238 7.39 -3.85 -13.21
C PHE A 238 8.63 -4.49 -13.84
N ILE A 239 8.46 -5.41 -14.78
CA ILE A 239 9.53 -6.00 -15.62
C ILE A 239 9.36 -5.42 -17.02
N ASN A 240 10.46 -4.98 -17.61
CA ASN A 240 10.44 -4.34 -18.92
C ASN A 240 10.18 -5.35 -20.04
N PRO A 241 9.64 -4.88 -21.19
CA PRO A 241 9.59 -5.66 -22.41
C PRO A 241 10.92 -6.35 -22.75
N TYR A 242 10.86 -7.66 -23.00
CA TYR A 242 12.02 -8.48 -23.39
C TYR A 242 13.20 -8.48 -22.40
N GLU A 243 12.97 -8.06 -21.15
CA GLU A 243 14.01 -8.04 -20.13
C GLU A 243 14.50 -9.47 -19.82
N LYS A 244 15.81 -9.69 -19.88
CA LYS A 244 16.44 -10.96 -19.51
C LYS A 244 16.81 -10.95 -18.03
N LEU A 245 16.18 -11.81 -17.26
CA LEU A 245 16.44 -11.98 -15.84
C LEU A 245 17.49 -13.07 -15.62
N GLN A 246 18.51 -12.75 -14.84
CA GLN A 246 19.55 -13.70 -14.46
C GLN A 246 19.13 -14.45 -13.20
N SER A 247 19.36 -15.76 -13.19
CA SER A 247 19.13 -16.57 -12.00
C SER A 247 20.19 -16.30 -10.94
N SER A 248 19.80 -16.32 -9.65
CA SER A 248 20.72 -16.33 -8.51
C SER A 248 21.28 -17.72 -8.19
N VAL A 249 20.77 -18.77 -8.84
CA VAL A 249 21.16 -20.17 -8.66
C VAL A 249 21.88 -20.66 -9.91
N ASP A 250 23.08 -21.21 -9.72
CA ASP A 250 23.88 -21.79 -10.79
C ASP A 250 23.13 -22.92 -11.52
N GLY A 251 23.29 -22.98 -12.84
CA GLY A 251 22.67 -23.99 -13.71
C GLY A 251 21.21 -23.68 -14.11
N TYR A 252 20.58 -22.64 -13.57
CA TYR A 252 19.31 -22.15 -14.08
C TYR A 252 19.53 -21.19 -15.25
N PRO A 253 18.80 -21.35 -16.38
CA PRO A 253 18.96 -20.47 -17.52
C PRO A 253 18.40 -19.08 -17.23
N ASP A 254 18.96 -18.08 -17.92
CA ASP A 254 18.34 -16.76 -18.02
C ASP A 254 16.91 -16.88 -18.57
N TRP A 255 16.05 -15.98 -18.13
CA TRP A 255 14.64 -16.03 -18.47
C TRP A 255 14.10 -14.68 -18.92
N THR A 256 13.36 -14.67 -20.03
CA THR A 256 12.60 -13.52 -20.50
C THR A 256 11.11 -13.77 -20.23
N PRO A 257 10.53 -13.19 -19.16
CA PRO A 257 9.19 -13.55 -18.73
C PRO A 257 8.09 -12.96 -19.61
N ALA A 258 8.34 -11.83 -20.29
CA ALA A 258 7.30 -11.12 -21.02
C ALA A 258 7.83 -10.35 -22.23
N LYS A 259 7.01 -10.34 -23.28
CA LYS A 259 7.23 -9.57 -24.51
C LYS A 259 6.92 -8.09 -24.33
N ASN A 260 5.79 -7.73 -23.71
CA ASN A 260 5.35 -6.33 -23.54
C ASN A 260 5.54 -5.80 -22.11
N GLY A 261 6.30 -6.52 -21.29
CA GLY A 261 6.48 -6.24 -19.87
C GLY A 261 5.49 -7.00 -18.98
N ALA A 262 5.74 -6.96 -17.68
CA ALA A 262 4.96 -7.71 -16.68
C ALA A 262 4.96 -7.01 -15.32
N PHE A 263 3.96 -7.30 -14.50
CA PHE A 263 3.97 -6.97 -13.08
C PHE A 263 4.20 -8.24 -12.25
N VAL A 264 5.13 -8.16 -11.30
CA VAL A 264 5.36 -9.18 -10.27
C VAL A 264 4.79 -8.67 -8.95
N TYR A 265 4.12 -9.54 -8.21
CA TYR A 265 3.58 -9.28 -6.89
C TYR A 265 4.12 -10.30 -5.89
N LEU A 266 4.69 -9.80 -4.80
CA LEU A 266 5.24 -10.62 -3.72
C LEU A 266 4.42 -10.46 -2.44
N TYR A 267 4.15 -11.57 -1.78
CA TYR A 267 3.42 -11.62 -0.50
C TYR A 267 4.35 -11.50 0.72
N GLU A 268 5.64 -11.64 0.49
CA GLU A 268 6.71 -11.47 1.48
C GLU A 268 7.81 -10.56 0.95
N SER A 269 8.82 -10.28 1.77
CA SER A 269 9.98 -9.50 1.32
C SER A 269 10.70 -10.18 0.15
N PRO A 270 11.42 -9.45 -0.72
CA PRO A 270 12.18 -10.03 -1.83
C PRO A 270 13.17 -11.14 -1.42
N ALA A 271 13.65 -11.11 -0.18
CA ALA A 271 14.53 -12.14 0.37
C ALA A 271 13.82 -13.48 0.71
N LYS A 272 12.49 -13.52 0.73
CA LYS A 272 11.69 -14.69 1.14
C LYS A 272 10.62 -15.00 0.11
N SER A 273 10.71 -16.18 -0.51
CA SER A 273 9.70 -16.66 -1.44
C SER A 273 8.40 -17.03 -0.73
N HIS A 274 7.26 -16.79 -1.38
CA HIS A 274 5.95 -17.19 -0.93
C HIS A 274 5.21 -18.02 -2.02
N PRO A 275 4.42 -19.07 -1.66
CA PRO A 275 3.69 -19.88 -2.64
C PRO A 275 2.67 -19.09 -3.46
N TYR A 276 2.26 -17.91 -3.01
CA TYR A 276 1.36 -17.00 -3.71
C TYR A 276 2.04 -15.92 -4.54
N ASP A 277 3.38 -15.89 -4.63
CA ASP A 277 4.04 -14.94 -5.53
C ASP A 277 3.58 -15.17 -6.98
N ARG A 278 3.11 -14.10 -7.63
CA ARG A 278 2.55 -14.15 -8.99
C ARG A 278 3.17 -13.10 -9.88
N TYR A 279 3.11 -13.36 -11.18
CA TYR A 279 3.32 -12.32 -12.18
C TYR A 279 2.26 -12.38 -13.29
N PHE A 280 2.08 -11.22 -13.94
CA PHE A 280 1.09 -10.99 -14.98
C PHE A 280 1.77 -10.30 -16.15
N THR A 281 1.64 -10.84 -17.36
CA THR A 281 2.28 -10.28 -18.56
C THR A 281 1.30 -9.43 -19.35
N ILE A 282 1.75 -8.32 -19.92
CA ILE A 282 0.92 -7.48 -20.80
C ILE A 282 0.68 -8.23 -22.11
N ALA A 283 -0.59 -8.40 -22.49
CA ALA A 283 -1.00 -9.09 -23.70
C ALA A 283 -0.67 -8.27 -24.97
N ASP A 284 -0.62 -8.93 -26.12
CA ASP A 284 -0.31 -8.31 -27.42
C ASP A 284 -1.47 -7.49 -28.01
N ALA A 285 -2.72 -7.89 -27.74
CA ALA A 285 -3.91 -7.26 -28.31
C ALA A 285 -4.97 -7.03 -27.23
N PRO A 286 -5.73 -5.91 -27.30
CA PRO A 286 -6.90 -5.74 -26.47
C PRO A 286 -7.92 -6.82 -26.82
N ILE A 287 -8.42 -7.53 -25.82
CA ILE A 287 -9.48 -8.53 -25.99
C ILE A 287 -10.76 -7.76 -26.33
N THR A 288 -11.24 -7.84 -27.57
CA THR A 288 -12.50 -7.20 -27.97
C THR A 288 -13.74 -8.01 -27.58
N ASP A 289 -13.59 -9.29 -27.21
CA ASP A 289 -14.69 -10.27 -27.32
C ASP A 289 -15.09 -10.99 -26.00
N HIS A 290 -14.65 -10.55 -24.81
CA HIS A 290 -15.01 -11.24 -23.55
C HIS A 290 -15.79 -10.40 -22.54
N ILE A 291 -17.10 -10.68 -22.48
CA ILE A 291 -18.03 -10.28 -21.40
C ILE A 291 -17.83 -11.25 -20.22
N GLY A 292 -16.74 -11.10 -19.48
CA GLY A 292 -16.53 -11.78 -18.19
C GLY A 292 -16.71 -10.80 -17.04
N THR A 293 -17.40 -11.18 -15.97
CA THR A 293 -17.53 -10.37 -14.74
C THR A 293 -16.14 -10.04 -14.16
N GLN A 294 -15.75 -8.77 -14.28
CA GLN A 294 -14.43 -8.26 -13.95
C GLN A 294 -14.29 -8.02 -12.44
N VAL A 295 -13.19 -8.52 -11.86
CA VAL A 295 -12.74 -8.11 -10.52
C VAL A 295 -11.49 -7.28 -10.70
N MET A 296 -11.64 -5.97 -10.53
CA MET A 296 -10.49 -5.14 -10.19
C MET A 296 -10.08 -5.44 -8.74
N PRO A 297 -8.81 -5.31 -8.34
CA PRO A 297 -8.48 -5.20 -6.92
C PRO A 297 -9.31 -4.08 -6.24
N PHE A 298 -9.76 -3.08 -7.00
CA PHE A 298 -10.64 -1.99 -6.56
C PHE A 298 -12.09 -2.40 -6.25
N SER A 299 -12.53 -3.58 -6.70
CA SER A 299 -13.87 -4.13 -6.42
C SER A 299 -13.91 -5.13 -5.27
N LEU A 300 -12.83 -5.27 -4.50
CA LEU A 300 -12.88 -5.81 -3.14
C LEU A 300 -13.60 -4.84 -2.19
N VAL A 301 -14.77 -4.32 -2.61
CA VAL A 301 -15.82 -4.03 -1.65
C VAL A 301 -16.05 -5.36 -0.98
N ARG A 302 -15.64 -5.47 0.29
CA ARG A 302 -15.96 -6.61 1.15
C ARG A 302 -17.37 -7.03 0.80
N ARG A 303 -17.55 -8.20 0.17
CA ARG A 303 -18.73 -9.01 0.42
C ARG A 303 -18.61 -9.38 1.90
N SER A 304 -18.91 -8.44 2.79
CA SER A 304 -19.31 -8.78 4.14
C SER A 304 -20.56 -9.60 3.92
N GLN A 305 -20.39 -10.92 3.89
CA GLN A 305 -21.50 -11.82 4.09
C GLN A 305 -22.25 -11.28 5.29
N SER A 306 -23.52 -10.93 5.07
CA SER A 306 -24.44 -10.63 6.15
C SER A 306 -24.64 -11.91 6.97
N LEU A 307 -23.67 -12.27 7.79
CA LEU A 307 -23.91 -13.10 8.96
C LEU A 307 -24.43 -12.19 10.07
N ARG A 308 -25.61 -11.60 9.81
CA ARG A 308 -26.55 -11.24 10.86
C ARG A 308 -27.53 -12.39 10.98
N SER A 309 -27.06 -13.50 11.54
CA SER A 309 -27.94 -14.48 12.16
C SER A 309 -27.79 -14.34 13.67
N SER A 310 -28.78 -13.66 14.26
CA SER A 310 -29.37 -13.95 15.58
C SER A 310 -28.42 -14.28 16.74
N LEU A 311 -28.12 -13.27 17.56
CA LEU A 311 -27.87 -13.46 19.00
C LEU A 311 -28.91 -12.62 19.77
N PRO A 312 -29.53 -13.17 20.83
CA PRO A 312 -30.68 -12.56 21.48
C PRO A 312 -30.26 -11.40 22.38
N LEU A 313 -31.11 -10.36 22.38
CA LEU A 313 -31.09 -9.27 23.35
C LEU A 313 -31.32 -9.83 24.76
N LEU A 314 -30.31 -9.71 25.63
CA LEU A 314 -30.52 -9.73 27.07
C LEU A 314 -30.65 -8.29 27.57
N GLN A 315 -31.82 -8.00 28.12
CA GLN A 315 -32.18 -6.74 28.76
C GLN A 315 -31.99 -6.82 30.28
N ASN A 316 -31.44 -5.71 30.82
CA ASN A 316 -31.72 -5.05 32.10
C ASN A 316 -31.07 -5.52 33.43
N SER A 317 -30.28 -4.60 34.03
CA SER A 317 -30.49 -3.90 35.33
C SER A 317 -29.37 -2.84 35.49
N VAL A 318 -29.57 -1.51 35.71
CA VAL A 318 -29.99 -0.74 36.92
C VAL A 318 -29.24 -1.23 38.18
N THR A 319 -28.42 -0.50 38.95
CA THR A 319 -28.02 0.91 39.24
C THR A 319 -26.60 0.83 39.87
N ASP A 320 -25.71 1.82 39.83
CA ASP A 320 -25.61 2.86 40.87
C ASP A 320 -24.57 3.94 40.51
N LYS A 321 -24.87 5.17 40.94
CA LYS A 321 -23.95 6.32 40.93
C LYS A 321 -23.19 6.33 42.26
N GLN A 322 -21.86 6.37 42.24
CA GLN A 322 -21.08 6.91 43.35
C GLN A 322 -20.11 7.98 42.87
N SER A 323 -20.19 9.10 43.58
CA SER A 323 -19.36 10.29 43.48
C SER A 323 -17.97 9.99 44.06
N ALA A 324 -16.93 10.55 43.44
CA ALA A 324 -15.57 10.47 43.93
C ALA A 324 -15.39 11.32 45.20
N SER A 325 -15.13 10.67 46.33
CA SER A 325 -14.43 11.27 47.46
C SER A 325 -13.76 10.19 48.31
N SER A 326 -12.43 10.10 48.22
CA SER A 326 -11.44 9.70 49.24
C SER A 326 -10.35 8.79 48.67
N LEU A 327 -9.10 9.18 48.94
CA LEU A 327 -7.91 8.34 48.78
C LEU A 327 -7.92 7.28 49.90
N PRO A 328 -7.70 5.99 49.61
CA PRO A 328 -7.41 5.02 50.64
C PRO A 328 -5.94 5.10 51.04
N SER A 329 -5.71 5.51 52.28
CA SER A 329 -4.47 5.22 53.00
C SER A 329 -4.51 3.77 53.49
N SER A 330 -3.53 2.96 53.09
CA SER A 330 -2.69 2.13 53.97
C SER A 330 -2.20 0.85 53.27
N ASN A 331 -0.91 0.61 53.50
CA ASN A 331 -0.05 -0.53 53.18
C ASN A 331 -0.72 -1.91 53.05
N ALA A 332 -0.52 -2.56 51.90
CA ALA A 332 0.29 -3.77 51.74
C ALA A 332 -0.04 -4.48 50.42
N ASP A 333 0.61 -4.07 49.32
CA ASP A 333 1.17 -4.97 48.31
C ASP A 333 2.01 -4.13 47.34
N LYS A 334 3.31 -4.42 47.28
CA LYS A 334 4.24 -3.75 46.35
C LYS A 334 4.15 -4.44 45.00
N ASP A 335 3.02 -4.28 44.32
CA ASP A 335 2.92 -4.63 42.91
C ASP A 335 3.59 -3.54 42.08
N ARG A 336 4.68 -3.94 41.39
CA ARG A 336 5.42 -3.08 40.47
C ARG A 336 4.53 -2.71 39.29
N PHE A 337 4.07 -1.46 39.24
CA PHE A 337 3.35 -0.97 38.07
C PHE A 337 4.36 -0.67 36.95
N LYS A 338 4.17 -1.32 35.80
CA LYS A 338 4.84 -0.90 34.56
C LYS A 338 4.09 0.31 34.00
N CYS A 339 4.74 1.47 34.02
CA CYS A 339 4.25 2.68 33.42
C CYS A 339 4.93 2.86 32.06
N LEU A 340 4.14 3.02 30.99
CA LEU A 340 4.66 3.40 29.67
C LEU A 340 4.38 4.88 29.48
N ILE A 341 5.45 5.67 29.40
CA ILE A 341 5.36 7.10 29.11
C ILE A 341 5.79 7.29 27.66
N CYS A 342 4.89 7.85 26.85
CA CYS A 342 5.17 8.20 25.46
C CYS A 342 5.62 9.67 25.41
N PHE A 343 6.90 9.90 25.08
CA PHE A 343 7.44 11.22 24.75
C PHE A 343 7.70 11.28 23.27
N ASP A 344 6.97 12.14 22.55
CA ASP A 344 7.33 12.58 21.20
C ASP A 344 7.82 11.45 20.26
N ARG A 345 7.04 10.35 20.19
CA ARG A 345 7.27 9.10 19.42
C ARG A 345 8.25 8.08 20.01
N THR A 346 8.80 8.31 21.20
CA THR A 346 9.60 7.34 21.96
C THR A 346 8.83 6.86 23.20
N ILE A 347 8.72 5.54 23.38
CA ILE A 347 8.16 4.95 24.60
C ILE A 347 9.32 4.60 25.54
N GLN A 348 9.28 5.14 26.75
CA GLN A 348 10.12 4.67 27.86
C GLN A 348 9.26 3.91 28.86
N CYS A 349 9.67 2.68 29.16
CA CYS A 349 9.07 1.87 30.20
C CYS A 349 9.73 2.26 31.52
N ILE A 350 8.99 2.93 32.40
CA ILE A 350 9.45 3.29 33.74
C ILE A 350 8.75 2.36 34.73
N LEU A 351 9.55 1.58 35.46
CA LEU A 351 9.07 0.86 36.63
C LEU A 351 8.88 1.89 37.74
N ILE A 352 7.64 2.19 38.09
CA ILE A 352 7.34 3.04 39.24
C ILE A 352 7.29 2.11 40.47
N PRO A 353 8.14 2.35 41.49
CA PRO A 353 8.27 1.47 42.65
C PRO A 353 7.03 1.47 43.57
#